data_AF-A0A1I4V547-F1
#
_entry.id   AF-A0A1I4V547-F1
#
_cell.length_a   1.000
_cell.length_b   1.000
_cell.length_c   1.000
_cell.angle_alpha   90.00
_cell.angle_beta   90.00
_cell.angle_gamma   90.00
#
_symmetry.space_group_name_H-M   'P 1'
#
loop_
_entity.id
_entity.type
_entity.pdbx_description
1 polymer ?
#
loop_
_entity_poly.entity_id
_entity_poly.type
_entity_poly.pdbx_seq_one_letter_code
_entity_poly.pdbx_strand_id
1 'polypeptide(L)' 'MRPLFTQDRVAASAGAFLDGLLGAERRKTGWMRAEAAGDPGPWRQQAVLGRGRWDADALRDVVR' A
#
# COMPACT_ATOMS: atom_id res chain seq x y z
N MET A 1 0.78 6.10 -9.28
CA MET A 1 0.20 4.76 -8.98
C MET A 1 -0.08 3.93 -10.23
N ARG A 2 -0.98 4.38 -11.12
CA ARG A 2 -1.45 3.63 -12.31
C ARG A 2 -0.38 3.09 -13.29
N PRO A 3 0.78 3.75 -13.54
CA PRO A 3 1.81 3.14 -14.38
C PRO A 3 2.52 1.93 -13.75
N LEU A 4 2.43 1.78 -12.43
CA LEU A 4 3.05 0.67 -11.68
C LEU A 4 2.07 -0.44 -11.33
N PHE A 5 0.79 -0.08 -11.16
CA PHE A 5 -0.28 -1.02 -10.83
C PHE A 5 -1.34 -0.97 -11.92
N THR A 6 -1.41 -2.04 -12.73
CA THR A 6 -2.34 -2.15 -13.86
C THR A 6 -3.79 -2.35 -13.43
N GLN A 7 -4.03 -2.80 -12.19
CA GLN A 7 -5.36 -2.96 -11.61
C GLN A 7 -5.65 -1.82 -10.63
N ASP A 8 -6.73 -1.07 -10.85
CA ASP A 8 -7.11 0.07 -10.01
C ASP A 8 -7.24 -0.31 -8.52
N ARG A 9 -7.80 -1.49 -8.23
CA ARG A 9 -7.90 -2.00 -6.84
C ARG A 9 -6.54 -2.19 -6.17
N VAL A 10 -5.51 -2.56 -6.93
CA VAL A 10 -4.14 -2.78 -6.41
C VAL A 10 -3.45 -1.42 -6.23
N ALA A 11 -3.65 -0.49 -7.17
CA ALA A 11 -3.20 0.89 -7.05
C ALA A 11 -3.79 1.57 -5.78
N ALA A 12 -5.08 1.37 -5.53
CA ALA A 12 -5.75 1.90 -4.33
C ALA A 12 -5.17 1.30 -3.04
N SER A 13 -5.00 -0.02 -2.98
CA SER A 13 -4.40 -0.68 -1.81
C SER A 13 -2.94 -0.28 -1.58
N ALA A 14 -2.17 -0.05 -2.64
CA ALA A 14 -0.82 0.47 -2.53
C ALA A 14 -0.80 1.90 -1.98
N GLY A 15 -1.76 2.75 -2.38
CA GLY A 15 -1.92 4.10 -1.85
C GLY A 15 -2.22 4.11 -0.37
N ALA A 16 -3.25 3.37 0.03
CA ALA A 16 -3.62 3.26 1.43
C ALA A 16 -2.51 2.65 2.30
N PHE A 17 -1.72 1.71 1.75
CA PHE A 17 -0.53 1.21 2.42
C PHE A 17 0.52 2.31 2.65
N LEU A 18 0.81 3.15 1.65
CA LEU A 18 1.78 4.24 1.76
C LEU A 18 1.31 5.34 2.71
N ASP A 19 0.04 5.73 2.63
CA ASP A 19 -0.56 6.69 3.56
C ASP A 19 -0.46 6.18 4.99
N GLY A 20 -0.80 4.90 5.19
CA GLY A 20 -0.60 4.20 6.44
C GLY A 20 0.85 4.23 6.87
N LEU A 21 1.80 3.85 6.01
CA LEU A 21 3.24 3.76 6.31
C LEU A 21 3.88 5.11 6.65
N LEU A 22 3.50 6.18 5.96
CA LEU A 22 4.07 7.52 6.07
C LEU A 22 3.31 8.44 7.05
N GLY A 23 2.12 8.05 7.51
CA GLY A 23 1.34 8.82 8.49
C GLY A 23 2.03 9.03 9.85
N ALA A 24 1.42 9.83 10.73
CA ALA A 24 2.03 10.26 12.00
C ALA A 24 2.21 9.15 13.06
N GLU A 25 1.59 7.98 12.89
CA GLU A 25 1.58 6.94 13.91
C GLU A 25 2.96 6.32 14.17
N ARG A 26 3.36 6.22 15.44
CA ARG A 26 4.71 5.75 15.84
C ARG A 26 4.90 4.24 15.65
N ARG A 27 3.85 3.43 15.78
CA ARG A 27 3.89 1.98 15.60
C ARG A 27 2.75 1.52 14.72
N LYS A 28 3.08 0.77 13.67
CA LYS A 28 2.12 0.37 12.64
C LYS A 28 2.28 -1.11 12.34
N THR A 29 1.41 -1.93 12.91
CA THR A 29 1.28 -3.32 12.47
C THR A 29 0.58 -3.35 11.10
N GLY A 30 0.65 -4.50 10.41
CA GLY A 30 -0.12 -4.68 9.17
C GLY A 30 -1.63 -4.54 9.40
N TRP A 31 -2.12 -4.92 10.57
CA TRP A 31 -3.53 -4.79 10.95
C TRP A 31 -3.95 -3.33 11.12
N MET A 32 -3.20 -2.54 11.89
CA MET A 32 -3.54 -1.13 12.13
C MET A 32 -3.60 -0.32 10.83
N ARG A 33 -2.68 -0.59 9.87
CA ARG A 33 -2.72 0.08 8.56
C ARG A 33 -3.90 -0.37 7.70
N ALA A 34 -4.35 -1.62 7.83
CA ALA A 34 -5.52 -2.10 7.12
C ALA A 34 -6.80 -1.46 7.66
N GLU A 35 -6.93 -1.38 8.98
CA GLU A 35 -8.06 -0.69 9.64
C GLU A 35 -8.11 0.78 9.25
N ALA A 36 -6.98 1.49 9.28
CA ALA A 36 -6.89 2.89 8.85
C ALA A 36 -7.28 3.09 7.37
N ALA A 37 -7.06 2.06 6.54
CA ALA A 37 -7.47 2.04 5.13
C ALA A 37 -8.94 1.64 4.92
N GLY A 38 -9.67 1.28 5.97
CA GLY A 38 -11.03 0.74 5.88
C GLY A 38 -11.09 -0.70 5.35
N ASP A 39 -9.95 -1.40 5.29
CA ASP A 39 -9.89 -2.79 4.85
C ASP A 39 -10.30 -3.75 5.99
N PRO A 40 -11.03 -4.84 5.70
CA PRO A 40 -11.45 -5.82 6.71
C PRO A 40 -10.29 -6.70 7.24
N GLY A 41 -9.07 -6.48 6.75
CA GLY A 41 -7.88 -7.23 7.16
C GLY A 41 -6.67 -6.90 6.28
N PRO A 42 -5.47 -7.35 6.67
CA PRO A 42 -4.21 -6.92 6.06
C PRO A 42 -3.93 -7.52 4.67
N TRP A 43 -4.75 -8.43 4.17
CA TRP A 43 -4.45 -9.24 2.99
C TRP A 43 -4.26 -8.43 1.71
N ARG A 44 -5.00 -7.32 1.55
CA ARG A 44 -4.85 -6.43 0.39
C ARG A 44 -3.47 -5.77 0.37
N GLN A 45 -3.06 -5.22 1.51
CA GLN A 45 -1.72 -4.64 1.65
C GLN A 45 -0.61 -5.71 1.57
N GLN A 46 -0.84 -6.90 2.13
CA GLN A 46 0.08 -8.03 1.98
C GLN A 46 0.19 -8.51 0.54
N ALA A 47 -0.88 -8.46 -0.25
CA ALA A 47 -0.83 -8.82 -1.66
C ALA A 47 0.01 -7.82 -2.48
N VAL A 48 -0.05 -6.53 -2.15
CA VAL A 48 0.86 -5.52 -2.71
C VAL A 48 2.31 -5.90 -2.38
N LEU A 49 2.63 -6.21 -1.13
CA LEU A 49 4.00 -6.49 -0.70
C LEU A 49 4.55 -7.86 -1.13
N GLY A 50 3.70 -8.88 -1.21
CA GLY A 50 4.13 -10.28 -1.28
C GLY A 50 3.76 -11.02 -2.56
N ARG A 51 2.88 -10.48 -3.41
CA ARG A 51 2.34 -11.23 -4.57
C ARG A 51 2.29 -10.45 -5.90
N GLY A 52 2.65 -9.16 -5.92
CA GLY A 52 2.63 -8.34 -7.14
C GLY A 52 4.01 -8.15 -7.77
N ARG A 53 4.08 -8.10 -9.10
CA ARG A 53 5.28 -7.67 -9.85
C ARG A 53 5.20 -6.15 -10.05
N TRP A 54 5.93 -5.39 -9.26
CA TRP A 54 6.05 -3.92 -9.35
C TRP A 54 7.44 -3.50 -8.87
N ASP A 55 7.85 -2.29 -9.24
CA ASP A 55 9.19 -1.77 -8.97
C ASP A 55 9.13 -0.77 -7.79
N ALA A 56 9.91 -1.04 -6.74
CA ALA A 56 9.96 -0.24 -5.53
C ALA A 56 10.65 1.12 -5.73
N ASP A 57 11.69 1.18 -6.56
CA ASP A 57 12.37 2.43 -6.89
C ASP A 57 11.46 3.31 -7.74
N ALA A 58 10.79 2.73 -8.73
CA ALA A 58 9.80 3.45 -9.52
C ALA A 58 8.62 3.93 -8.66
N LEU A 59 8.18 3.14 -7.66
CA LEU A 59 7.13 3.58 -6.73
C LEU A 59 7.59 4.75 -5.87
N ARG A 60 8.82 4.71 -5.36
CA ARG A 60 9.43 5.82 -4.62
C ARG A 60 9.42 7.11 -5.46
N ASP A 61 9.81 7.02 -6.72
CA ASP A 61 9.88 8.19 -7.61
C ASP A 61 8.50 8.76 -7.93
N VAL A 62 7.44 7.94 -7.89
CA VAL A 62 6.04 8.37 -8.06
C VAL A 62 5.48 9.10 -6.83
N VAL A 63 6.01 8.86 -5.63
CA VAL A 63 5.51 9.45 -4.36
C VAL A 63 6.45 10.48 -3.74
N ARG A 64 7.47 10.89 -4.48
CA ARG A 64 8.34 12.02 -4.13
C ARG A 64 7.68 13.36 -4.39
#